data_AF-A0A7W9AQC8-F1
#
_entry.id   AF-A0A7W9AQC8-F1
#
_cell.length_a   1.000
_cell.length_b   1.000
_cell.length_c   1.000
_cell.angle_alpha   90.00
_cell.angle_beta   90.00
_cell.angle_gamma   90.00
#
_symmetry.space_group_name_H-M   'P 1'
#
loop_
_entity.id
_entity.type
_entity.pdbx_description
1 polymer ?
#
loop_
_entity_poly.entity_id
_entity_poly.type
_entity_poly.pdbx_seq_one_letter_code
_entity_poly.pdbx_strand_id
1 'polypeptide(L)'
;MATIYDGQVQRYNSVARALHWILAILIIGNLAGGLLHDALEGVVEVMPIHKATGLLILALTVFRIVWRLTNRPPPLPGHVHGLERTAAQAAHAGLYALMLVMPLTGWIFSSAGKWPLSFYGLFDVPKLPFTKGDPIVGAAHEGHEILGWVFLALIVLHIAAALRHHFVLKDNVLRRMA
;
A
#
# COMPACT_ATOMS: atom_id res chain seq x y z
N MET A 1 -6.25 32.06 -32.24
CA MET A 1 -6.71 30.66 -32.33
C MET A 1 -5.47 29.79 -32.22
N ALA A 2 -5.07 29.45 -30.98
CA ALA A 2 -3.84 28.72 -30.71
C ALA A 2 -4.17 27.24 -30.55
N THR A 3 -3.46 26.44 -31.33
CA THR A 3 -3.56 25.00 -31.53
C THR A 3 -3.44 24.24 -30.20
N ILE A 4 -4.54 23.65 -29.70
CA ILE A 4 -4.52 22.70 -28.57
C ILE A 4 -4.48 21.28 -29.13
N TYR A 5 -3.40 20.93 -29.82
CA TYR A 5 -3.07 19.54 -30.12
C TYR A 5 -1.55 19.39 -30.11
N ASP A 6 -0.95 19.53 -28.93
CA ASP A 6 0.19 18.70 -28.54
C ASP A 6 0.29 18.64 -27.01
N GLY A 7 0.66 17.48 -26.49
CA GLY A 7 0.86 17.27 -25.05
C GLY A 7 0.35 15.91 -24.58
N GLN A 8 0.93 14.83 -25.12
CA GLN A 8 0.78 13.47 -24.58
C GLN A 8 0.79 13.50 -23.04
N VAL A 9 -0.24 12.92 -22.40
CA VAL A 9 -0.25 12.76 -20.94
C VAL A 9 1.03 12.02 -20.55
N GLN A 10 1.92 12.64 -19.77
CA GLN A 10 3.14 11.98 -19.31
C GLN A 10 2.81 10.90 -18.28
N ARG A 11 2.49 9.71 -18.80
CA ARG A 11 2.12 8.54 -18.03
C ARG A 11 3.33 7.90 -17.38
N TYR A 12 3.06 7.23 -16.27
CA TYR A 12 4.01 6.27 -15.73
C TYR A 12 4.16 5.10 -16.70
N ASN A 13 5.35 4.47 -16.70
CA ASN A 13 5.55 3.28 -17.50
C ASN A 13 4.56 2.16 -17.12
N SER A 14 4.32 1.23 -18.03
CA SER A 14 3.31 0.16 -17.86
C SER A 14 3.52 -0.64 -16.59
N VAL A 15 4.77 -0.98 -16.25
CA VAL A 15 5.11 -1.73 -15.03
C VAL A 15 4.74 -0.96 -13.76
N ALA A 16 5.05 0.34 -13.69
CA ALA A 16 4.72 1.16 -12.53
C ALA A 16 3.20 1.31 -12.34
N ARG A 17 2.44 1.41 -13.43
CA ARG A 17 0.97 1.43 -13.43
C ARG A 17 0.39 0.09 -12.98
N ALA A 18 0.88 -1.02 -13.54
CA ALA A 18 0.45 -2.36 -13.15
C ALA A 18 0.70 -2.61 -11.67
N LEU A 19 1.92 -2.34 -11.18
CA LEU A 19 2.25 -2.46 -9.76
C LEU A 19 1.36 -1.57 -8.89
N HIS A 20 0.99 -0.38 -9.36
CA HIS A 20 0.14 0.53 -8.58
C HIS A 20 -1.24 -0.07 -8.35
N TRP A 21 -1.89 -0.50 -9.43
CA TRP A 21 -3.25 -1.03 -9.35
C TRP A 21 -3.31 -2.40 -8.68
N ILE A 22 -2.33 -3.27 -8.91
CA ILE A 22 -2.22 -4.55 -8.19
C ILE A 22 -2.10 -4.29 -6.70
N LEU A 23 -1.16 -3.44 -6.28
CA LEU A 23 -1.01 -3.11 -4.86
C LEU A 23 -2.25 -2.42 -4.29
N ALA A 24 -2.90 -1.52 -5.04
CA ALA A 24 -4.12 -0.86 -4.58
C ALA A 24 -5.23 -1.88 -4.27
N ILE A 25 -5.48 -2.84 -5.18
CA ILE A 25 -6.49 -3.89 -4.98
C ILE A 25 -6.11 -4.77 -3.79
N LEU A 26 -4.86 -5.25 -3.73
CA LEU A 26 -4.40 -6.10 -2.65
C LEU A 26 -4.50 -5.40 -1.28
N ILE A 27 -4.06 -4.14 -1.19
CA ILE A 27 -4.07 -3.37 0.06
C ILE A 27 -5.51 -3.11 0.53
N ILE A 28 -6.39 -2.67 -0.36
CA ILE A 28 -7.80 -2.40 -0.01
C ILE A 28 -8.48 -3.69 0.45
N GLY A 29 -8.32 -4.79 -0.30
CA GLY A 29 -8.88 -6.09 0.07
C GLY A 29 -8.31 -6.61 1.39
N ASN A 30 -7.00 -6.46 1.61
CA ASN A 30 -6.35 -6.93 2.83
C ASN A 30 -6.74 -6.11 4.06
N LEU A 31 -6.88 -4.79 3.92
CA LEU A 31 -7.41 -3.92 4.97
C LEU A 31 -8.85 -4.27 5.31
N ALA A 32 -9.72 -4.47 4.30
CA ALA A 32 -11.09 -4.91 4.53
C ALA A 32 -11.12 -6.26 5.26
N GLY A 33 -10.32 -7.23 4.83
CA GLY A 33 -10.23 -8.53 5.49
C GLY A 33 -9.73 -8.45 6.93
N GLY A 34 -8.77 -7.56 7.22
CA GLY A 34 -8.27 -7.33 8.58
C GLY A 34 -9.29 -6.63 9.47
N LEU A 35 -9.97 -5.59 8.97
CA LEU A 35 -10.96 -4.83 9.75
C LEU A 35 -12.27 -5.59 9.96
N LEU A 36 -12.64 -6.48 9.05
CA LEU A 36 -13.89 -7.25 9.10
C LEU A 36 -13.70 -8.67 9.65
N HIS A 37 -12.51 -9.03 10.14
CA HIS A 37 -12.22 -10.42 10.50
C HIS A 37 -13.17 -10.97 11.58
N ASP A 38 -13.48 -10.19 12.62
CA ASP A 38 -14.45 -10.55 13.65
C ASP A 38 -15.85 -10.80 13.09
N ALA A 39 -16.27 -9.97 12.13
CA ALA A 39 -17.59 -10.09 11.50
C ALA A 39 -17.70 -11.29 10.54
N LEU A 40 -16.56 -11.83 10.09
CA LEU A 40 -16.47 -12.96 9.17
C LEU A 40 -16.15 -14.29 9.89
N GLU A 41 -15.91 -14.24 11.20
CA GLU A 41 -15.58 -15.41 12.02
C GLU A 41 -16.67 -16.48 11.88
N GLY A 42 -16.26 -17.74 11.68
CA GLY A 42 -17.18 -18.87 11.47
C GLY A 42 -17.82 -18.96 10.07
N VAL A 43 -17.63 -17.97 9.21
CA VAL A 43 -18.08 -18.00 7.81
C VAL A 43 -16.90 -18.23 6.86
N VAL A 44 -15.84 -17.44 7.03
CA VAL A 44 -14.60 -17.54 6.23
C VAL A 44 -13.39 -17.33 7.12
N GLU A 45 -12.41 -18.24 7.01
CA GLU A 45 -11.09 -18.10 7.62
C GLU A 45 -10.26 -17.04 6.86
N VAL A 46 -10.50 -15.76 7.15
CA VAL A 46 -9.85 -14.64 6.45
C VAL A 46 -8.38 -14.46 6.86
N MET A 47 -8.00 -14.84 8.07
CA MET A 47 -6.67 -14.54 8.63
C MET A 47 -5.50 -15.23 7.91
N PRO A 48 -5.59 -16.50 7.48
CA PRO A 48 -4.55 -17.11 6.64
C PRO A 48 -4.34 -16.32 5.33
N ILE A 49 -5.43 -15.94 4.65
CA ILE A 49 -5.39 -15.15 3.42
C ILE A 49 -4.83 -13.76 3.69
N HIS A 50 -5.22 -13.13 4.79
CA HIS A 50 -4.74 -11.80 5.19
C HIS A 50 -3.22 -11.78 5.39
N LYS A 51 -2.69 -12.77 6.12
CA LYS A 51 -1.25 -12.90 6.39
C LYS A 51 -0.45 -13.13 5.11
N ALA A 52 -0.89 -14.07 4.26
CA ALA A 52 -0.24 -14.34 2.99
C ALA A 52 -0.27 -13.12 2.05
N THR A 53 -1.41 -12.43 1.98
CA THR A 53 -1.57 -11.21 1.17
C THR A 53 -0.70 -10.07 1.68
N GLY A 54 -0.57 -9.90 3.00
CA GLY A 54 0.34 -8.94 3.61
C GLY A 54 1.81 -9.16 3.18
N LEU A 55 2.27 -10.41 3.19
CA LEU A 55 3.62 -10.75 2.72
C LEU A 55 3.80 -10.51 1.20
N LEU A 56 2.78 -10.80 0.40
CA LEU A 56 2.80 -10.49 -1.03
C LEU A 56 2.89 -8.98 -1.28
N ILE A 57 2.11 -8.18 -0.54
CA ILE A 57 2.18 -6.72 -0.58
C ILE A 57 3.59 -6.23 -0.23
N LEU A 58 4.21 -6.79 0.82
CA LEU A 58 5.59 -6.44 1.20
C LEU A 58 6.56 -6.70 0.05
N ALA A 59 6.53 -7.89 -0.55
CA ALA A 59 7.41 -8.26 -1.67
C ALA A 59 7.20 -7.35 -2.90
N LEU A 60 5.94 -7.12 -3.29
CA LEU A 60 5.61 -6.23 -4.41
C LEU A 60 5.96 -4.77 -4.13
N THR A 61 5.89 -4.34 -2.87
CA THR A 61 6.30 -2.99 -2.45
C THR A 61 7.80 -2.81 -2.60
N VAL A 62 8.61 -3.77 -2.16
CA VAL A 62 10.07 -3.74 -2.37
C VAL A 62 10.37 -3.66 -3.86
N PHE A 63 9.72 -4.50 -4.67
CA PHE A 63 9.89 -4.45 -6.13
C PHE A 63 9.48 -3.09 -6.72
N ARG A 64 8.36 -2.51 -6.26
CA ARG A 64 7.90 -1.18 -6.67
C ARG A 64 8.90 -0.07 -6.32
N ILE A 65 9.53 -0.15 -5.14
CA ILE A 65 10.54 0.82 -4.72
C ILE A 65 11.78 0.70 -5.61
N VAL A 66 12.30 -0.51 -5.79
CA VAL A 66 13.44 -0.76 -6.69
C VAL A 66 13.14 -0.25 -8.10
N TRP A 67 11.95 -0.56 -8.62
CA TRP A 67 11.51 -0.08 -9.93
C TRP A 67 11.48 1.44 -10.02
N ARG A 68 10.95 2.13 -9.01
CA ARG A 68 10.90 3.60 -8.97
C ARG A 68 12.29 4.23 -8.90
N LEU A 69 13.25 3.57 -8.24
CA LEU A 69 14.64 4.06 -8.15
C LEU A 69 15.39 3.87 -9.47
N THR A 70 15.13 2.80 -10.20
CA THR A 70 15.77 2.50 -11.49
C THR A 70 15.07 3.12 -12.69
N ASN A 71 13.78 3.46 -12.56
CA ASN A 71 12.96 4.08 -13.61
C ASN A 71 12.41 5.42 -13.12
N ARG A 72 13.01 6.51 -13.61
CA ARG A 72 12.60 7.87 -13.20
C ARG A 72 11.12 8.11 -13.49
N PRO A 73 10.30 8.44 -12.49
CA PRO A 73 8.90 8.78 -12.72
C PRO A 73 8.81 10.11 -13.48
N PRO A 74 7.75 10.35 -14.26
CA PRO A 74 7.58 11.63 -14.92
C PRO A 74 7.42 12.74 -13.87
N PRO A 75 7.90 13.97 -14.13
CA PRO A 75 7.85 15.06 -13.17
C PRO A 75 6.41 15.38 -12.73
N LEU A 76 6.24 15.97 -11.54
CA LEU A 76 4.94 16.49 -11.14
C LEU A 76 4.48 17.56 -12.15
N PRO A 77 3.17 17.67 -12.45
CA PRO A 77 2.70 18.70 -13.36
C PRO A 77 3.05 20.09 -12.82
N GLY A 78 3.42 21.02 -13.69
CA GLY A 78 3.90 22.34 -13.27
C GLY A 78 2.88 23.15 -12.44
N HIS A 79 1.60 22.86 -12.59
CA HIS A 79 0.53 23.50 -11.80
C HIS A 79 0.41 22.95 -10.37
N VAL A 80 1.05 21.82 -10.03
CA VAL A 80 1.10 21.30 -8.66
C VAL A 80 2.32 21.90 -7.95
N HIS A 81 2.10 22.94 -7.14
CA HIS A 81 3.15 23.74 -6.51
C HIS A 81 2.84 24.05 -5.04
N GLY A 82 3.83 24.60 -4.32
CA GLY A 82 3.69 25.00 -2.92
C GLY A 82 3.29 23.85 -1.99
N LEU A 83 2.29 24.08 -1.15
CA LEU A 83 1.79 23.12 -0.15
C LEU A 83 1.21 21.84 -0.78
N GLU A 84 0.61 21.92 -1.96
CA GLU A 84 0.05 20.72 -2.62
C GLU A 84 1.15 19.76 -3.05
N ARG A 85 2.29 20.30 -3.51
CA ARG A 85 3.47 19.51 -3.87
C ARG A 85 4.09 18.82 -2.65
N THR A 86 4.26 19.54 -1.54
CA THR A 86 4.83 18.96 -0.31
C THR A 86 3.89 17.92 0.28
N ALA A 87 2.58 18.19 0.31
CA ALA A 87 1.57 17.23 0.76
C ALA A 87 1.57 15.96 -0.10
N ALA A 88 1.63 16.09 -1.44
CA ALA A 88 1.71 14.93 -2.33
C ALA A 88 2.97 14.10 -2.09
N GLN A 89 4.13 14.75 -1.87
CA GLN A 89 5.37 14.05 -1.56
C GLN A 89 5.32 13.34 -0.20
N ALA A 90 4.79 14.00 0.83
CA ALA A 90 4.62 13.45 2.17
C ALA A 90 3.65 12.26 2.16
N ALA A 91 2.51 12.38 1.47
CA ALA A 91 1.55 11.30 1.33
C ALA A 91 2.17 10.08 0.63
N HIS A 92 2.90 10.27 -0.47
CA HIS A 92 3.61 9.16 -1.12
C HIS A 92 4.65 8.52 -0.21
N ALA A 93 5.46 9.31 0.50
CA ALA A 93 6.45 8.80 1.44
C ALA A 93 5.80 8.00 2.57
N GLY A 94 4.71 8.52 3.14
CA GLY A 94 3.92 7.85 4.17
C GLY A 94 3.29 6.54 3.67
N LEU A 95 2.72 6.53 2.47
CA LEU A 95 2.18 5.31 1.86
C LEU A 95 3.28 4.27 1.65
N TYR A 96 4.45 4.64 1.11
CA TYR A 96 5.56 3.71 0.97
C TYR A 96 6.05 3.16 2.31
N ALA A 97 6.15 4.00 3.34
CA ALA A 97 6.53 3.57 4.67
C ALA A 97 5.50 2.58 5.24
N LEU A 98 4.20 2.90 5.16
CA LEU A 98 3.14 2.03 5.66
C LEU A 98 3.05 0.71 4.91
N MET A 99 3.23 0.71 3.58
CA MET A 99 3.27 -0.50 2.76
C MET A 99 4.41 -1.47 3.14
N LEU A 100 5.47 -0.98 3.80
CA LEU A 100 6.55 -1.81 4.33
C LEU A 100 6.30 -2.16 5.81
N VAL A 101 6.07 -1.16 6.64
CA VAL A 101 6.00 -1.32 8.10
C VAL A 101 4.79 -2.15 8.51
N MET A 102 3.61 -1.95 7.90
CA MET A 102 2.41 -2.73 8.22
C MET A 102 2.63 -4.24 8.08
N PRO A 103 3.00 -4.79 6.91
CA PRO A 103 3.21 -6.22 6.80
C PRO A 103 4.41 -6.73 7.60
N LEU A 104 5.42 -5.88 7.87
CA LEU A 104 6.54 -6.25 8.76
C LEU A 104 6.09 -6.42 10.21
N THR A 105 5.28 -5.51 10.76
CA THR A 105 4.72 -5.70 12.10
C THR A 105 3.83 -6.94 12.16
N GLY A 106 3.06 -7.17 11.10
CA GLY A 106 2.27 -8.39 10.87
C GLY A 106 3.09 -9.67 10.97
N TRP A 107 4.22 -9.69 10.27
CA TRP A 107 5.13 -10.83 10.24
C TRP A 107 5.84 -11.04 11.59
N ILE A 108 6.25 -9.97 12.27
CA ILE A 108 6.87 -10.04 13.61
C ILE A 108 5.92 -10.71 14.60
N PHE A 109 4.70 -10.19 14.76
CA PHE A 109 3.80 -10.77 15.77
C PHE A 109 3.28 -12.15 15.36
N SER A 110 3.07 -12.39 14.06
CA SER A 110 2.68 -13.72 13.56
C SER A 110 3.77 -14.77 13.78
N SER A 111 5.05 -14.37 13.79
CA SER A 111 6.17 -15.29 14.02
C SER A 111 6.19 -15.84 15.45
N ALA A 112 5.65 -15.10 16.42
CA ALA A 112 5.49 -15.58 17.80
C ALA A 112 4.29 -16.55 17.98
N GLY A 113 3.49 -16.75 16.94
CA GLY A 113 2.38 -17.70 16.93
C GLY A 113 2.82 -19.15 16.91
N LYS A 114 1.94 -20.07 17.34
CA LYS A 114 2.23 -21.53 17.33
C LYS A 114 2.18 -22.13 15.92
N TRP A 115 1.25 -21.66 15.09
CA TRP A 115 0.99 -22.22 13.76
C TRP A 115 2.00 -21.74 12.71
N PRO A 116 2.33 -22.57 11.69
CA PRO A 116 3.14 -22.14 10.56
C PRO A 116 2.54 -20.92 9.84
N LEU A 117 3.41 -20.10 9.25
CA LEU A 117 3.00 -18.95 8.43
C LEU A 117 2.93 -19.39 6.97
N SER A 118 1.82 -20.00 6.59
CA SER A 118 1.64 -20.54 5.23
C SER A 118 1.35 -19.44 4.20
N PHE A 119 2.04 -19.49 3.06
CA PHE A 119 1.79 -18.64 1.90
C PHE A 119 0.77 -19.31 0.97
N TYR A 120 -0.52 -19.00 1.19
CA TYR A 120 -1.65 -19.58 0.45
C TYR A 120 -1.67 -21.13 0.37
N GLY A 121 -1.09 -21.83 1.35
CA GLY A 121 -1.00 -23.28 1.36
C GLY A 121 0.09 -23.87 0.46
N LEU A 122 0.90 -23.05 -0.22
CA LEU A 122 1.92 -23.51 -1.17
C LEU A 122 3.24 -23.89 -0.48
N PHE A 123 3.66 -23.07 0.48
CA PHE A 123 4.86 -23.28 1.28
C PHE A 123 4.77 -22.45 2.57
N ASP A 124 5.60 -22.80 3.55
CA ASP A 124 5.71 -22.04 4.79
C ASP A 124 6.78 -20.96 4.69
N VAL A 125 6.41 -19.75 5.10
CA VAL A 125 7.34 -18.62 5.20
C VAL A 125 8.11 -18.74 6.51
N PRO A 126 9.45 -18.61 6.51
CA PRO A 126 10.23 -18.64 7.73
C PRO A 126 9.73 -17.63 8.75
N LYS A 127 9.59 -18.09 9.99
CA LYS A 127 9.29 -17.23 11.12
C LYS A 127 10.54 -16.44 11.49
N LEU A 128 10.32 -15.18 11.85
CA LEU A 128 11.36 -14.38 12.50
C LEU A 128 11.64 -14.95 13.89
N PRO A 129 12.87 -14.83 14.42
CA PRO A 129 13.29 -15.44 15.68
C PRO A 129 12.77 -14.64 16.90
N PHE A 130 11.45 -14.45 16.98
CA PHE A 130 10.76 -13.77 18.06
C PHE A 130 9.79 -14.71 18.77
N THR A 131 9.65 -14.53 20.08
CA THR A 131 8.80 -15.34 20.95
C THR A 131 7.75 -14.47 21.64
N LYS A 132 6.67 -15.10 22.15
CA LYS A 132 5.53 -14.37 22.76
C LYS A 132 5.91 -13.45 23.92
N GLY A 133 7.04 -13.69 24.59
CA GLY A 133 7.52 -12.87 25.71
C GLY A 133 8.32 -11.64 25.29
N ASP A 134 8.68 -11.52 24.01
CA ASP A 134 9.53 -10.43 23.56
C ASP A 134 8.74 -9.12 23.49
N PRO A 135 9.23 -8.00 24.05
CA PRO A 135 8.51 -6.72 24.04
C PRO A 135 8.12 -6.24 22.63
N ILE A 136 8.96 -6.55 21.63
CA ILE A 136 8.72 -6.18 20.23
C ILE A 136 7.47 -6.86 19.64
N VAL A 137 7.07 -8.03 20.13
CA VAL A 137 5.88 -8.74 19.63
C VAL A 137 4.61 -8.03 20.05
N GLY A 138 4.53 -7.59 21.31
CA GLY A 138 3.41 -6.78 21.79
C GLY A 138 3.31 -5.44 21.06
N ALA A 139 4.45 -4.73 20.94
CA ALA A 139 4.52 -3.47 20.21
C ALA A 139 4.17 -3.62 18.71
N ALA A 140 4.58 -4.73 18.08
CA ALA A 140 4.23 -5.02 16.70
C ALA A 140 2.74 -5.31 16.54
N HIS A 141 2.11 -6.00 17.49
CA HIS A 141 0.67 -6.28 17.45
C HIS A 141 -0.16 -4.99 17.57
N GLU A 142 0.05 -4.23 18.65
CA GLU A 142 -0.63 -2.94 18.87
C GLU A 142 -0.33 -1.95 17.73
N GLY A 143 0.93 -1.88 17.32
CA GLY A 143 1.36 -1.05 16.20
C GLY A 143 0.68 -1.46 14.89
N HIS A 144 0.45 -2.74 14.63
CA HIS A 144 -0.24 -3.20 13.43
C HIS A 144 -1.69 -2.71 13.37
N GLU A 145 -2.40 -2.74 14.51
CA GLU A 145 -3.78 -2.23 14.59
C GLU A 145 -3.84 -0.72 14.37
N ILE A 146 -3.00 0.04 15.08
CA ILE A 146 -2.95 1.50 14.96
C ILE A 146 -2.55 1.92 13.55
N LEU A 147 -1.48 1.33 13.01
CA LEU A 147 -1.01 1.64 11.68
C LEU A 147 -2.03 1.25 10.60
N GLY A 148 -2.88 0.24 10.84
CA GLY A 148 -3.99 -0.11 9.95
C GLY A 148 -4.98 1.05 9.76
N TRP A 149 -5.38 1.70 10.85
CA TRP A 149 -6.24 2.89 10.82
C TRP A 149 -5.56 4.10 10.16
N VAL A 150 -4.28 4.33 10.49
CA VAL A 150 -3.49 5.39 9.85
C VAL A 150 -3.39 5.16 8.34
N PHE A 151 -3.19 3.91 7.92
CA PHE A 151 -3.09 3.55 6.51
C PHE A 151 -4.41 3.72 5.78
N LEU A 152 -5.53 3.30 6.38
CA LEU A 152 -6.86 3.56 5.84
C LEU A 152 -7.10 5.06 5.64
N ALA A 153 -6.84 5.88 6.66
CA ALA A 153 -7.01 7.33 6.56
C ALA A 153 -6.17 7.94 5.43
N LEU A 154 -4.89 7.54 5.31
CA LEU A 154 -4.01 8.05 4.26
C LEU A 154 -4.43 7.60 2.86
N ILE A 155 -4.94 6.36 2.71
CA ILE A 155 -5.52 5.86 1.45
C ILE A 155 -6.74 6.68 1.06
N VAL A 156 -7.66 6.91 2.00
CA VAL A 156 -8.87 7.73 1.74
C VAL A 156 -8.48 9.13 1.29
N LEU A 157 -7.54 9.78 1.99
CA LEU A 157 -7.03 11.10 1.60
C LEU A 157 -6.36 11.09 0.22
N HIS A 158 -5.56 10.06 -0.07
CA HIS A 158 -4.91 9.90 -1.37
C HIS A 158 -5.92 9.76 -2.52
N ILE A 159 -6.93 8.91 -2.34
CA ILE A 159 -8.02 8.72 -3.32
C ILE A 159 -8.80 10.02 -3.48
N ALA A 160 -9.20 10.66 -2.39
CA ALA A 160 -9.94 11.93 -2.42
C ALA A 160 -9.15 13.03 -3.17
N ALA A 161 -7.85 13.12 -2.95
CA ALA A 161 -6.98 14.05 -3.68
C ALA A 161 -6.97 13.72 -5.19
N ALA A 162 -6.80 12.47 -5.57
CA ALA A 162 -6.80 12.05 -6.97
C ALA A 162 -8.15 12.34 -7.67
N LEU A 163 -9.27 12.11 -6.98
CA LEU A 163 -10.61 12.42 -7.48
C LEU A 163 -10.84 13.94 -7.57
N ARG A 164 -10.36 14.73 -6.60
CA ARG A 164 -10.40 16.21 -6.67
C ARG A 164 -9.63 16.72 -7.88
N HIS A 165 -8.43 16.20 -8.12
CA HIS A 165 -7.63 16.54 -9.29
C HIS A 165 -8.37 16.22 -10.60
N HIS A 166 -9.04 15.06 -10.65
CA HIS A 166 -9.74 14.61 -11.85
C HIS A 166 -11.05 15.36 -12.12
N PHE A 167 -11.91 15.54 -11.11
CA PHE A 167 -13.27 16.06 -11.30
C PHE A 167 -13.40 17.56 -11.05
N VAL A 168 -12.64 18.11 -10.09
CA VAL A 168 -12.74 19.52 -9.71
C VAL A 168 -11.69 20.35 -10.45
N LEU A 169 -10.41 19.97 -10.33
CA LEU A 169 -9.31 20.68 -11.00
C LEU A 169 -9.18 20.32 -12.47
N LYS A 170 -9.82 19.21 -12.90
CA LYS A 170 -9.86 18.73 -14.29
C LYS A 170 -8.48 18.59 -14.92
N ASP A 171 -7.51 18.15 -14.13
CA ASP A 171 -6.16 17.90 -14.60
C ASP A 171 -5.91 16.41 -14.91
N ASN A 172 -4.70 16.14 -15.39
CA ASN A 172 -4.30 14.81 -15.83
C ASN A 172 -3.66 13.95 -14.74
N VAL A 173 -3.61 14.36 -13.46
CA VAL A 173 -2.88 13.64 -12.40
C VAL A 173 -3.31 12.17 -12.31
N LEU A 174 -4.61 11.90 -12.24
CA LEU A 174 -5.14 10.53 -12.22
C LEU A 174 -4.85 9.78 -13.53
N ARG A 175 -4.99 10.46 -14.68
CA ARG A 175 -4.79 9.88 -16.02
C ARG A 175 -3.33 9.46 -16.29
N ARG A 176 -2.38 9.88 -15.44
CA ARG A 176 -0.98 9.41 -15.50
C ARG A 176 -0.80 7.99 -14.97
N MET A 177 -1.75 7.50 -14.16
CA MET A 177 -1.81 6.13 -13.64
C MET A 177 -2.78 5.23 -14.40
N ALA A 178 -3.64 5.79 -15.25
CA ALA A 178 -4.47 5.05 -16.19
C ALA A 178 -3.64 4.40 -17.30
#